data_AF-A0A7S4IDM2-F1
#
_entry.id   AF-A0A7S4IDM2-F1
#
_cell.length_a   1.000
_cell.length_b   1.000
_cell.length_c   1.000
_cell.angle_alpha   90.00
_cell.angle_beta   90.00
_cell.angle_gamma   90.00
#
_symmetry.space_group_name_H-M   'P 1'
#
loop_
_entity.id
_entity.type
_entity.pdbx_description
1 polymer ?
#
loop_
_entity_poly.entity_id
_entity_poly.type
_entity_poly.pdbx_seq_one_letter_code
_entity_poly.pdbx_strand_id
1 'polypeptide(L)'
;MEEKAGGELVPATPVLSNEPPPLDPGPFSMIPMFGGYCAETYAPPDACCLDHCSNELTLPPCFRVPAFREACEHSSSNRGFGKFGWQCAHTLRRPIMGLAFVCSLAAWIMMLCASIAISQDEDALEGFPWATATAEGQWTTPGGVAIEVRVGIKSVLGKVTVLGATRSTMQPWDGVTCERFGNMGEQACTSCKSTATSSVSFIIISLLTQFFQITTDLQRSTAYGDMNCQKLFGFCSSVFGCWSGLSALIAFGNSCWKDLPNHLIFEGTT
;
A
#
# COMPACT_ATOMS: atom_id res chain seq x y z
N MET A 1 -53.30 -15.67 -40.74
CA MET A 1 -52.26 -16.52 -40.13
C MET A 1 -51.51 -15.63 -39.16
N GLU A 2 -51.97 -15.58 -37.92
CA GLU A 2 -51.29 -14.92 -36.81
C GLU A 2 -50.90 -16.02 -35.83
N GLU A 3 -49.59 -16.27 -35.74
CA GLU A 3 -48.99 -17.23 -34.83
C GLU A 3 -48.71 -16.50 -33.52
N LYS A 4 -49.56 -16.72 -32.51
CA LYS A 4 -49.37 -16.21 -31.15
C LYS A 4 -48.28 -17.03 -30.46
N ALA A 5 -47.10 -16.44 -30.31
CA ALA A 5 -46.02 -16.95 -29.48
C ALA A 5 -46.47 -16.96 -27.99
N GLY A 6 -46.58 -18.16 -27.42
CA GLY A 6 -46.78 -18.36 -25.99
C GLY A 6 -45.50 -18.05 -25.23
N GLY A 7 -45.48 -16.91 -24.55
CA GLY A 7 -44.44 -16.57 -23.59
C GLY A 7 -44.58 -17.45 -22.35
N GLU A 8 -43.62 -18.35 -22.17
CA GLU A 8 -43.47 -19.16 -20.97
C GLU A 8 -43.12 -18.24 -19.80
N LEU A 9 -44.05 -18.12 -18.84
CA LEU A 9 -43.86 -17.39 -17.60
C LEU A 9 -42.76 -18.09 -16.79
N VAL A 10 -41.55 -17.52 -16.83
CA VAL A 10 -40.46 -17.89 -15.93
C VAL A 10 -40.97 -17.68 -14.50
N PRO A 11 -41.03 -18.73 -13.66
CA PRO A 11 -41.51 -18.60 -12.30
C PRO A 11 -40.63 -17.60 -11.55
N ALA A 12 -41.27 -16.58 -10.96
CA ALA A 12 -40.60 -15.59 -10.14
C ALA A 12 -39.81 -16.31 -9.04
N THR A 13 -38.49 -16.16 -9.06
CA THR A 13 -37.61 -16.64 -8.00
C THR A 13 -38.14 -16.09 -6.68
N PRO A 14 -38.40 -16.94 -5.67
CA PRO A 14 -38.92 -16.47 -4.39
C PRO A 14 -37.99 -15.40 -3.84
N VAL A 15 -38.53 -14.20 -3.67
CA VAL A 15 -37.89 -13.13 -2.91
C VAL A 15 -37.88 -13.64 -1.47
N LEU A 16 -36.76 -14.25 -1.06
CA LEU A 16 -36.52 -14.55 0.34
C LEU A 16 -36.67 -13.22 1.10
N SER A 17 -37.74 -13.08 1.87
CA SER A 17 -37.88 -12.03 2.87
C SER A 17 -36.88 -12.35 3.98
N ASN A 18 -35.61 -12.06 3.73
CA ASN A 18 -34.52 -12.10 4.68
C ASN A 18 -34.60 -10.88 5.61
N GLU A 19 -35.74 -10.67 6.27
CA GLU A 19 -35.69 -9.89 7.51
C GLU A 19 -35.07 -10.81 8.56
N PRO A 20 -33.84 -10.52 9.03
CA PRO A 20 -33.22 -11.36 10.05
C PRO A 20 -34.10 -11.33 11.31
N PRO A 21 -34.27 -12.46 12.01
CA PRO A 21 -35.02 -12.49 13.26
C PRO A 21 -34.40 -11.51 14.27
N PRO A 22 -35.21 -10.85 15.12
CA PRO A 22 -34.69 -10.00 16.20
C PRO A 22 -33.87 -10.88 17.15
N LEU A 23 -32.58 -10.57 17.29
CA LEU A 23 -31.60 -11.41 17.97
C LEU A 23 -30.96 -10.70 19.16
N ASP A 24 -30.81 -11.47 20.24
CA ASP A 24 -30.33 -11.06 21.56
C ASP A 24 -28.78 -11.06 21.57
N PRO A 25 -28.08 -9.95 21.88
CA PRO A 25 -26.63 -9.88 21.78
C PRO A 25 -25.95 -10.68 22.90
N GLY A 26 -25.33 -11.81 22.53
CA GLY A 26 -24.49 -12.59 23.44
C GLY A 26 -23.20 -11.85 23.85
N PRO A 27 -22.52 -12.29 24.93
CA PRO A 27 -21.42 -11.55 25.58
C PRO A 27 -20.13 -11.40 24.76
N PHE A 28 -20.04 -12.00 23.57
CA PHE A 28 -18.89 -11.90 22.65
C PHE A 28 -19.13 -10.94 21.46
N SER A 29 -20.26 -10.21 21.41
CA SER A 29 -20.62 -9.30 20.31
C SER A 29 -19.85 -7.97 20.27
N MET A 30 -18.99 -7.70 21.26
CA MET A 30 -18.31 -6.40 21.44
C MET A 30 -16.78 -6.49 21.27
N ILE A 31 -16.29 -7.27 20.30
CA ILE A 31 -14.89 -7.12 19.86
C ILE A 31 -14.87 -6.09 18.72
N PRO A 32 -14.36 -4.86 18.95
CA PRO A 32 -14.33 -3.84 17.91
C PRO A 32 -13.42 -4.30 16.77
N MET A 33 -14.03 -4.48 15.60
CA MET A 33 -13.28 -4.76 14.39
C MET A 33 -12.89 -3.47 13.68
N PHE A 34 -11.63 -3.43 13.25
CA PHE A 34 -11.02 -2.28 12.58
C PHE A 34 -11.65 -1.91 11.21
N GLY A 35 -12.58 -2.71 10.68
CA GLY A 35 -13.33 -2.42 9.44
C GLY A 35 -14.77 -1.96 9.64
N GLY A 36 -15.31 -2.00 10.86
CA GLY A 36 -16.66 -1.52 11.14
C GLY A 36 -16.71 -0.88 12.52
N TYR A 37 -16.64 0.45 12.52
CA TYR A 37 -16.87 1.24 13.72
C TYR A 37 -18.20 0.83 14.38
N CYS A 38 -18.09 0.18 15.54
CA CYS A 38 -19.14 0.03 16.56
C CYS A 38 -20.49 -0.56 16.08
N ALA A 39 -20.48 -1.59 15.24
CA ALA A 39 -21.67 -2.39 14.96
C ALA A 39 -21.48 -3.80 15.50
N GLU A 40 -22.48 -4.31 16.24
CA GLU A 40 -22.47 -5.66 16.78
C GLU A 40 -22.34 -6.67 15.64
N THR A 41 -21.37 -7.57 15.76
CA THR A 41 -21.23 -8.67 14.82
C THR A 41 -21.90 -9.92 15.33
N TYR A 42 -22.81 -10.44 14.49
CA TYR A 42 -23.43 -11.73 14.68
C TYR A 42 -22.74 -12.74 13.77
N ALA A 43 -22.01 -13.68 14.35
CA ALA A 43 -21.47 -14.81 13.61
C ALA A 43 -22.30 -16.05 13.92
N PRO A 44 -22.68 -16.87 12.92
CA PRO A 44 -23.31 -18.16 13.19
C PRO A 44 -22.40 -19.04 14.05
N PRO A 45 -22.94 -19.97 14.85
CA PRO A 45 -22.16 -20.81 15.77
C PRO A 45 -21.07 -21.67 15.09
N ASP A 46 -21.17 -21.87 13.78
CA ASP A 46 -20.19 -22.61 12.95
C ASP A 46 -19.21 -21.70 12.18
N ALA A 47 -19.17 -20.40 12.53
CA ALA A 47 -18.31 -19.42 11.87
C ALA A 47 -16.83 -19.68 12.14
N CYS A 48 -16.01 -19.61 11.09
CA CYS A 48 -14.57 -19.62 11.25
C CYS A 48 -14.10 -18.30 11.89
N CYS A 49 -12.90 -18.28 12.48
CA CYS A 49 -12.29 -17.05 13.02
C CYS A 49 -12.23 -15.89 11.99
N LEU A 50 -12.19 -16.20 10.70
CA LEU A 50 -12.21 -15.21 9.62
C LEU A 50 -13.58 -14.55 9.43
N ASP A 51 -14.67 -15.27 9.68
CA ASP A 51 -16.04 -14.73 9.58
C ASP A 51 -16.28 -13.73 10.71
N HIS A 52 -15.69 -13.98 11.89
CA HIS A 52 -15.64 -13.02 12.99
C HIS A 52 -14.87 -11.74 12.68
N CYS A 53 -13.92 -11.76 11.74
CA CYS A 53 -13.13 -10.59 11.31
C CYS A 53 -13.75 -9.84 10.10
N SER A 54 -14.70 -10.46 9.41
CA SER A 54 -15.26 -9.94 8.15
C SER A 54 -16.27 -8.80 8.37
N ASN A 55 -16.93 -8.72 9.53
CA ASN A 55 -18.05 -7.81 9.77
C ASN A 55 -19.06 -7.79 8.60
N GLU A 56 -19.41 -8.97 8.11
CA GLU A 56 -20.20 -9.15 6.90
C GLU A 56 -21.57 -8.47 6.97
N LEU A 57 -22.14 -8.29 8.16
CA LEU A 57 -23.45 -7.65 8.35
C LEU A 57 -23.41 -6.12 8.36
N THR A 58 -22.22 -5.51 8.47
CA THR A 58 -22.10 -4.04 8.49
C THR A 58 -21.83 -3.52 7.09
N LEU A 59 -22.91 -3.12 6.41
CA LEU A 59 -22.81 -2.36 5.17
C LEU A 59 -22.02 -1.05 5.41
N PRO A 60 -21.16 -0.62 4.46
CA PRO A 60 -20.51 0.67 4.54
C PRO A 60 -21.55 1.78 4.74
N PRO A 61 -21.24 2.89 5.43
CA PRO A 61 -22.22 3.93 5.75
C PRO A 61 -23.00 4.45 4.53
N CYS A 62 -22.35 4.55 3.37
CA CYS A 62 -23.00 4.96 2.12
C CYS A 62 -24.04 3.95 1.61
N PHE A 63 -23.88 2.66 1.90
CA PHE A 63 -24.83 1.60 1.54
C PHE A 63 -26.04 1.51 2.47
N ARG A 64 -26.05 2.27 3.58
CA ARG A 64 -27.23 2.41 4.43
C ARG A 64 -28.35 3.20 3.76
N VAL A 65 -28.03 4.01 2.74
CA VAL A 65 -29.02 4.72 1.92
C VAL A 65 -29.44 3.81 0.77
N PRO A 66 -30.71 3.33 0.71
CA PRO A 66 -31.15 2.37 -0.30
C PRO A 66 -30.93 2.85 -1.74
N ALA A 67 -31.21 4.14 -1.99
CA ALA A 67 -31.01 4.75 -3.31
C ALA A 67 -29.55 4.68 -3.77
N PHE A 68 -28.58 4.86 -2.87
CA PHE A 68 -27.16 4.76 -3.20
C PHE A 68 -26.77 3.31 -3.48
N ARG A 69 -27.23 2.37 -2.64
CA ARG A 69 -27.00 0.94 -2.83
C ARG A 69 -27.52 0.46 -4.18
N GLU A 70 -28.75 0.83 -4.55
CA GLU A 70 -29.34 0.48 -5.84
C GLU A 70 -28.56 1.11 -6.99
N ALA A 71 -28.24 2.40 -6.92
CA ALA A 71 -27.46 3.08 -7.95
C ALA A 71 -26.09 2.43 -8.16
N CYS A 72 -25.36 2.13 -7.08
CA CYS A 72 -24.06 1.48 -7.14
C CYS A 72 -24.16 0.04 -7.64
N GLU A 73 -24.95 -0.82 -7.01
CA GLU A 73 -25.01 -2.25 -7.36
C GLU A 73 -25.70 -2.54 -8.69
N HIS A 74 -26.50 -1.61 -9.22
CA HIS A 74 -27.20 -1.79 -10.48
C HIS A 74 -26.66 -0.95 -11.64
N SER A 75 -25.65 -0.11 -11.40
CA SER A 75 -24.92 0.52 -12.50
C SER A 75 -24.36 -0.53 -13.47
N SER A 76 -24.44 -0.24 -14.76
CA SER A 76 -23.95 -1.13 -15.83
C SER A 76 -22.46 -1.44 -15.67
N SER A 77 -21.66 -0.45 -15.25
CA SER A 77 -20.24 -0.61 -14.95
C SER A 77 -20.02 -1.64 -13.84
N ASN A 78 -20.62 -1.45 -12.67
CA ASN A 78 -20.41 -2.35 -11.53
C ASN A 78 -20.93 -3.76 -11.82
N ARG A 79 -22.06 -3.91 -12.53
CA ARG A 79 -22.53 -5.23 -12.98
C ARG A 79 -21.58 -5.88 -13.97
N GLY A 80 -20.97 -5.11 -14.87
CA GLY A 80 -19.96 -5.60 -15.82
C GLY A 80 -18.71 -6.12 -15.10
N PHE A 81 -18.14 -5.32 -14.21
CA PHE A 81 -16.98 -5.70 -13.39
C PHE A 81 -17.30 -6.79 -12.37
N GLY A 82 -18.53 -6.85 -11.85
CA GLY A 82 -19.00 -7.91 -10.97
C GLY A 82 -19.02 -9.29 -11.62
N LYS A 83 -19.21 -9.33 -12.95
CA LYS A 83 -19.10 -10.53 -13.78
C LYS A 83 -17.67 -10.83 -14.23
N PHE A 84 -16.74 -9.90 -14.04
CA PHE A 84 -15.35 -10.07 -14.41
C PHE A 84 -14.68 -11.00 -13.39
N GLY A 85 -14.55 -12.27 -13.77
CA GLY A 85 -13.94 -13.31 -12.96
C GLY A 85 -14.19 -14.67 -13.57
N TRP A 86 -13.34 -15.64 -13.23
CA TRP A 86 -13.63 -17.02 -13.61
C TRP A 86 -14.79 -17.57 -12.79
N GLN A 87 -15.72 -18.28 -13.44
CA GLN A 87 -16.83 -18.94 -12.75
C GLN A 87 -16.33 -19.95 -11.69
N CYS A 88 -15.17 -20.58 -11.92
CA CYS A 88 -14.53 -21.46 -10.93
C CYS A 88 -14.01 -20.70 -9.69
N ALA A 89 -13.80 -19.39 -9.78
CA ALA A 89 -13.37 -18.59 -8.64
C ALA A 89 -14.48 -18.45 -7.58
N HIS A 90 -15.75 -18.76 -7.91
CA HIS A 90 -16.83 -18.74 -6.92
C HIS A 90 -16.69 -19.88 -5.89
N THR A 91 -16.29 -21.08 -6.33
CA THR A 91 -16.05 -22.22 -5.42
C THR A 91 -14.73 -22.09 -4.68
N LEU A 92 -13.72 -21.50 -5.33
CA LEU A 92 -12.39 -21.22 -4.76
C LEU A 92 -12.28 -19.82 -4.15
N ARG A 93 -13.40 -19.17 -3.85
CA ARG A 93 -13.39 -17.77 -3.41
C ARG A 93 -12.61 -17.55 -2.12
N ARG A 94 -12.94 -18.34 -1.09
CA ARG A 94 -12.29 -18.27 0.22
C ARG A 94 -10.76 -18.42 0.12
N PRO A 95 -10.20 -19.44 -0.55
CA PRO A 95 -8.74 -19.55 -0.67
C PRO A 95 -8.12 -18.45 -1.54
N ILE A 96 -8.80 -17.98 -2.60
CA ILE A 96 -8.29 -16.86 -3.42
C ILE A 96 -8.20 -15.57 -2.60
N MET A 97 -9.26 -15.23 -1.86
CA MET A 97 -9.29 -14.02 -1.03
C MET A 97 -8.40 -14.14 0.20
N GLY A 98 -8.28 -15.35 0.76
CA GLY A 98 -7.30 -15.64 1.82
C GLY A 98 -5.85 -15.44 1.35
N LEU A 99 -5.52 -15.89 0.13
CA LEU A 99 -4.22 -15.63 -0.48
C LEU A 99 -4.00 -14.12 -0.71
N ALA A 100 -5.01 -13.42 -1.24
CA ALA A 100 -4.95 -11.97 -1.43
C ALA A 100 -4.68 -11.24 -0.09
N PHE A 101 -5.39 -11.61 0.98
CA PHE A 101 -5.16 -11.09 2.33
C PHE A 101 -3.71 -11.32 2.80
N VAL A 102 -3.17 -12.53 2.63
CA VAL A 102 -1.78 -12.83 3.02
C VAL A 102 -0.78 -12.00 2.22
N CYS A 103 -0.98 -11.86 0.91
CA CYS A 103 -0.16 -11.00 0.06
C CYS A 103 -0.25 -9.53 0.50
N SER A 104 -1.45 -9.04 0.79
CA SER A 104 -1.70 -7.69 1.25
C SER A 104 -1.05 -7.41 2.61
N LEU A 105 -1.08 -8.38 3.53
CA LEU A 105 -0.43 -8.31 4.83
C LEU A 105 1.10 -8.30 4.70
N ALA A 106 1.66 -9.18 3.87
CA ALA A 106 3.09 -9.20 3.60
C ALA A 106 3.58 -7.88 3.00
N ALA A 107 2.84 -7.34 2.02
CA ALA A 107 3.13 -6.02 1.44
C ALA A 107 3.09 -4.90 2.49
N TRP A 108 2.09 -4.92 3.39
CA TRP A 108 2.00 -3.94 4.48
C TRP A 108 3.20 -4.02 5.44
N ILE A 109 3.64 -5.22 5.81
CA ILE A 109 4.84 -5.43 6.63
C ILE A 109 6.09 -4.88 5.93
N MET A 110 6.25 -5.16 4.63
CA MET A 110 7.38 -4.62 3.86
C MET A 110 7.36 -3.09 3.80
N MET A 111 6.18 -2.47 3.71
CA MET A 111 6.06 -1.02 3.76
C MET A 111 6.36 -0.45 5.15
N LEU A 112 6.02 -1.16 6.23
CA LEU A 112 6.43 -0.77 7.58
C LEU A 112 7.96 -0.77 7.68
N CYS A 113 8.62 -1.82 7.18
CA CYS A 113 10.08 -1.86 7.11
C CYS A 113 10.65 -0.69 6.28
N ALA A 114 10.07 -0.41 5.11
CA ALA A 114 10.49 0.71 4.27
C ALA A 114 10.28 2.07 4.95
N SER A 115 9.26 2.20 5.81
CA SER A 115 8.96 3.42 6.57
C SER A 115 10.00 3.73 7.67
N ILE A 116 10.79 2.73 8.10
CA ILE A 116 11.91 2.94 9.03
C ILE A 116 12.92 3.94 8.46
N ALA A 117 13.07 4.00 7.13
CA ALA A 117 13.95 4.96 6.45
C ALA A 117 13.46 6.43 6.51
N ILE A 118 12.29 6.69 7.11
CA ILE A 118 11.83 8.03 7.48
C ILE A 118 12.52 8.50 8.77
N SER A 119 13.07 7.58 9.56
CA SER A 119 13.76 7.89 10.82
C SER A 119 14.96 8.83 10.58
N GLN A 120 15.19 9.70 11.57
CA GLN A 120 16.39 10.54 11.67
C GLN A 120 17.41 9.96 12.65
N ASP A 121 17.36 8.67 12.89
CA ASP A 121 18.34 7.92 13.67
C ASP A 121 19.41 7.32 12.75
N GLU A 122 20.68 7.45 13.15
CA GLU A 122 21.83 6.97 12.41
C GLU A 122 21.78 5.43 12.26
N ASP A 123 21.46 4.73 13.34
CA ASP A 123 21.42 3.26 13.35
C ASP A 123 20.32 2.72 12.41
N ALA A 124 19.17 3.41 12.38
CA ALA A 124 18.05 3.04 11.50
C ALA A 124 18.42 3.24 10.02
N LEU A 125 19.08 4.35 9.70
CA LEU A 125 19.52 4.65 8.33
C LEU A 125 20.70 3.77 7.90
N GLU A 126 21.51 3.32 8.85
CA GLU A 126 22.54 2.32 8.60
C GLU A 126 21.90 0.96 8.25
N GLY A 127 20.88 0.51 8.98
CA GLY A 127 20.22 -0.76 8.70
C GLY A 127 19.37 -0.77 7.41
N PHE A 128 18.70 0.34 7.10
CA PHE A 128 17.68 0.40 6.04
C PHE A 128 17.82 1.62 5.11
N PRO A 129 18.96 1.79 4.42
CA PRO A 129 19.11 2.86 3.43
C PRO A 129 18.27 2.59 2.18
N TRP A 130 17.71 3.64 1.58
CA TRP A 130 16.97 3.53 0.30
C TRP A 130 17.91 3.56 -0.91
N ALA A 131 19.02 4.30 -0.80
CA ALA A 131 20.11 4.26 -1.76
C ALA A 131 21.44 4.36 -1.02
N THR A 132 22.46 3.72 -1.58
CA THR A 132 23.82 3.71 -1.05
C THR A 132 24.77 4.06 -2.19
N ALA A 133 25.65 5.04 -1.96
CA ALA A 133 26.71 5.40 -2.88
C ALA A 133 28.05 5.31 -2.14
N THR A 134 29.01 4.61 -2.73
CA THR A 134 30.37 4.50 -2.19
C THR A 134 31.33 5.09 -3.19
N ALA A 135 32.19 6.00 -2.74
CA ALA A 135 33.27 6.57 -3.51
C ALA A 135 34.60 6.23 -2.82
N GLU A 136 35.48 5.53 -3.54
CA GLU A 136 36.83 5.25 -3.09
C GLU A 136 37.78 6.19 -3.84
N GLY A 137 38.38 7.15 -3.12
CA GLY A 137 39.38 8.03 -3.68
C GLY A 137 40.73 7.31 -3.75
N GLN A 138 41.25 7.08 -4.95
CA GLN A 138 42.60 6.57 -5.16
C GLN A 138 43.61 7.70 -4.94
N TRP A 139 43.78 8.13 -3.69
CA TRP A 139 44.79 9.13 -3.33
C TRP A 139 46.17 8.50 -3.31
N THR A 140 47.19 9.28 -3.67
CA THR A 140 48.61 8.90 -3.67
C THR A 140 49.18 8.67 -2.26
N THR A 141 48.42 8.98 -1.21
CA THR A 141 48.80 8.70 0.17
C THR A 141 48.44 7.26 0.58
N PRO A 142 49.39 6.52 1.20
CA PRO A 142 49.13 5.17 1.68
C PRO A 142 48.13 5.24 2.85
N GLY A 143 46.86 4.95 2.55
CA GLY A 143 45.79 4.94 3.55
C GLY A 143 44.39 5.19 3.02
N GLY A 144 44.24 5.75 1.81
CA GLY A 144 42.95 5.92 1.13
C GLY A 144 41.95 6.81 1.87
N VAL A 145 40.98 7.35 1.13
CA VAL A 145 39.79 7.98 1.72
C VAL A 145 38.59 7.27 1.11
N ALA A 146 37.79 6.61 1.95
CA ALA A 146 36.54 5.99 1.54
C ALA A 146 35.38 6.85 2.04
N ILE A 147 34.50 7.24 1.14
CA ILE A 147 33.29 7.99 1.45
C ILE A 147 32.10 7.11 1.11
N GLU A 148 31.26 6.85 2.10
CA GLU A 148 30.00 6.14 1.92
C GLU A 148 28.86 7.09 2.25
N VAL A 149 27.94 7.25 1.32
CA VAL A 149 26.74 8.06 1.47
C VAL A 149 25.54 7.13 1.46
N ARG A 150 24.80 7.11 2.57
CA ARG A 150 23.52 6.41 2.71
C ARG A 150 22.40 7.41 2.66
N VAL A 151 21.52 7.24 1.70
CA VAL A 151 20.41 8.15 1.42
C VAL A 151 19.13 7.57 1.99
N GLY A 152 18.53 8.29 2.93
CA GLY A 152 17.21 8.02 3.48
C GLY A 152 16.16 8.97 2.92
N ILE A 153 14.93 8.83 3.41
CA ILE A 153 13.80 9.62 2.92
C ILE A 153 13.82 11.03 3.53
N LYS A 154 14.18 11.16 4.82
CA LYS A 154 14.26 12.45 5.54
C LYS A 154 15.67 12.96 5.81
N SER A 155 16.67 12.11 5.66
CA SER A 155 18.05 12.42 6.03
C SER A 155 19.04 11.67 5.17
N VAL A 156 20.27 12.18 5.15
CA VAL A 156 21.43 11.55 4.52
C VAL A 156 22.47 11.30 5.59
N LEU A 157 23.10 10.13 5.53
CA LEU A 157 24.23 9.76 6.38
C LEU A 157 25.48 9.68 5.51
N GLY A 158 26.44 10.56 5.77
CA GLY A 158 27.78 10.46 5.20
C GLY A 158 28.73 9.81 6.18
N LYS A 159 29.44 8.77 5.76
CA LYS A 159 30.56 8.15 6.48
C LYS A 159 31.84 8.43 5.71
N VAL A 160 32.82 9.03 6.39
CA VAL A 160 34.14 9.30 5.82
C VAL A 160 35.16 8.51 6.62
N THR A 161 35.85 7.59 5.97
CA THR A 161 36.92 6.79 6.57
C THR A 161 38.26 7.30 6.08
N VAL A 162 39.08 7.82 7.00
CA VAL A 162 40.43 8.34 6.74
C VAL A 162 41.41 7.58 7.61
N LEU A 163 42.39 6.90 7.00
CA LEU A 163 43.42 6.14 7.72
C LEU A 163 42.85 5.13 8.75
N GLY A 164 41.71 4.51 8.42
CA GLY A 164 41.02 3.54 9.29
C GLY A 164 40.12 4.16 10.39
N ALA A 165 40.09 5.48 10.54
CA ALA A 165 39.13 6.16 11.41
C ALA A 165 37.90 6.58 10.61
N THR A 166 36.72 6.08 10.99
CA THR A 166 35.44 6.46 10.37
C THR A 166 34.76 7.56 11.17
N ARG A 167 34.39 8.64 10.50
CA ARG A 167 33.52 9.69 11.02
C ARG A 167 32.20 9.67 10.28
N SER A 168 31.11 9.44 11.00
CA SER A 168 29.76 9.58 10.48
C SER A 168 29.22 10.99 10.72
N THR A 169 28.38 11.46 9.81
CA THR A 169 27.65 12.71 9.96
C THR A 169 26.29 12.52 9.31
N MET A 170 25.26 12.58 10.15
CA MET A 170 23.87 12.55 9.72
C MET A 170 23.36 13.97 9.55
N GLN A 171 22.68 14.24 8.43
CA GLN A 171 22.08 15.54 8.16
C GLN A 171 20.64 15.37 7.64
N PRO A 172 19.65 16.05 8.23
CA PRO A 172 18.30 16.08 7.66
C PRO A 172 18.32 16.83 6.34
N TRP A 173 17.47 16.42 5.39
CA TRP A 173 17.41 17.03 4.07
C TRP A 173 17.22 18.55 4.11
N ASP A 174 16.44 19.06 5.07
CA ASP A 174 16.21 20.49 5.27
C ASP A 174 17.49 21.29 5.49
N GLY A 175 18.49 20.68 6.15
CA GLY A 175 19.78 21.31 6.44
C GLY A 175 20.84 21.11 5.35
N VAL A 176 20.64 20.21 4.40
CA VAL A 176 21.63 19.93 3.33
C VAL A 176 21.62 21.06 2.30
N THR A 177 22.77 21.70 2.12
CA THR A 177 23.02 22.66 1.02
C THR A 177 23.68 21.94 -0.16
N CYS A 178 22.98 21.87 -1.29
CA CYS A 178 23.44 21.15 -2.48
C CYS A 178 24.56 21.88 -3.24
N GLU A 179 24.84 23.14 -2.91
CA GLU A 179 25.89 23.97 -3.53
C GLU A 179 27.30 23.36 -3.42
N ARG A 180 27.53 22.53 -2.39
CA ARG A 180 28.84 21.91 -2.14
C ARG A 180 29.22 20.80 -3.12
N PHE A 181 28.29 20.33 -3.95
CA PHE A 181 28.52 19.23 -4.88
C PHE A 181 28.89 19.69 -6.31
N GLY A 182 29.15 20.99 -6.49
CA GLY A 182 29.41 21.58 -7.81
C GLY A 182 28.18 21.57 -8.73
N ASN A 183 28.29 22.18 -9.91
CA ASN A 183 27.12 22.46 -10.77
C ASN A 183 26.33 21.19 -11.20
N MET A 184 27.02 20.08 -11.52
CA MET A 184 26.35 18.82 -11.88
C MET A 184 25.77 18.11 -10.66
N GLY A 185 26.43 18.20 -9.50
CA GLY A 185 25.95 17.60 -8.26
C GLY A 185 24.80 18.37 -7.63
N GLU A 186 24.71 19.69 -7.84
CA GLU A 186 23.65 20.53 -7.28
C GLU A 186 22.26 20.13 -7.81
N GLN A 187 22.14 19.93 -9.13
CA GLN A 187 20.86 19.53 -9.75
C GLN A 187 20.44 18.12 -9.32
N ALA A 188 21.39 17.17 -9.28
CA ALA A 188 21.13 15.81 -8.83
C ALA A 188 20.73 15.78 -7.34
N CYS A 189 21.47 16.47 -6.48
CA CYS A 189 21.17 16.61 -5.05
C CYS A 189 19.79 17.24 -4.81
N THR A 190 19.47 18.33 -5.52
CA THR A 190 18.18 19.01 -5.38
C THR A 190 17.03 18.13 -5.86
N SER A 191 17.22 17.41 -6.97
CA SER A 191 16.22 16.48 -7.49
C SER A 191 15.99 15.31 -6.52
N CYS A 192 17.07 14.72 -5.98
CA CYS A 192 16.96 13.66 -4.99
C CYS A 192 16.29 14.14 -3.71
N LYS A 193 16.68 15.31 -3.17
CA LYS A 193 16.05 15.93 -1.98
C LYS A 193 14.54 16.12 -2.16
N SER A 194 14.12 16.65 -3.32
CA SER A 194 12.72 16.87 -3.64
C SER A 194 11.93 15.56 -3.74
N THR A 195 12.47 14.57 -4.45
CA THR A 195 11.85 13.26 -4.63
C THR A 195 11.77 12.48 -3.30
N ALA A 196 12.83 12.52 -2.48
CA ALA A 196 12.85 11.89 -1.16
C ALA A 196 11.81 12.54 -0.22
N THR A 197 11.79 13.87 -0.14
CA THR A 197 10.85 14.59 0.74
C THR A 197 9.39 14.35 0.36
N SER A 198 9.07 14.34 -0.94
CA SER A 198 7.71 14.05 -1.43
C SER A 198 7.29 12.60 -1.20
N SER A 199 8.23 11.66 -1.13
CA SER A 199 7.97 10.24 -0.87
C SER A 199 7.46 9.99 0.56
N VAL A 200 7.74 10.87 1.53
CA VAL A 200 7.24 10.73 2.92
C VAL A 200 5.71 10.61 2.96
N SER A 201 5.02 11.55 2.31
CA SER A 201 3.56 11.57 2.25
C SER A 201 3.01 10.36 1.52
N PHE A 202 3.68 9.93 0.45
CA PHE A 202 3.29 8.75 -0.31
C PHE A 202 3.35 7.48 0.55
N ILE A 203 4.42 7.28 1.32
CA ILE A 203 4.58 6.11 2.19
C ILE A 203 3.50 6.08 3.28
N ILE A 204 3.21 7.21 3.92
CA ILE A 204 2.16 7.30 4.95
C ILE A 204 0.79 6.95 4.36
N ILE A 205 0.43 7.54 3.21
CA ILE A 205 -0.85 7.28 2.54
C ILE A 205 -0.93 5.82 2.08
N SER A 206 0.18 5.26 1.59
CA SER A 206 0.25 3.87 1.14
C SER A 206 0.04 2.89 2.30
N LEU A 207 0.67 3.14 3.46
CA LEU A 207 0.46 2.36 4.69
C LEU A 207 -1.00 2.36 5.14
N LEU A 208 -1.65 3.52 5.13
CA LEU A 208 -3.06 3.65 5.50
C LEU A 208 -3.99 2.97 4.49
N THR A 209 -3.73 3.15 3.19
CA THR A 209 -4.54 2.54 2.12
C THR A 209 -4.45 1.03 2.16
N GLN A 210 -3.26 0.48 2.38
CA GLN A 210 -3.05 -0.96 2.46
C GLN A 210 -3.71 -1.58 3.68
N PHE A 211 -3.77 -0.86 4.81
CA PHE A 211 -4.56 -1.29 5.96
C PHE A 211 -6.04 -1.48 5.59
N PHE A 212 -6.64 -0.51 4.89
CA PHE A 212 -8.02 -0.65 4.39
C PHE A 212 -8.16 -1.77 3.35
N GLN A 213 -7.15 -1.99 2.51
CA GLN A 213 -7.15 -3.10 1.56
C GLN A 213 -7.19 -4.46 2.27
N ILE A 214 -6.39 -4.66 3.32
CA ILE A 214 -6.41 -5.88 4.13
C ILE A 214 -7.81 -6.15 4.70
N THR A 215 -8.48 -5.11 5.22
CA THR A 215 -9.86 -5.25 5.72
C THR A 215 -10.86 -5.57 4.62
N THR A 216 -10.67 -5.00 3.42
CA THR A 216 -11.51 -5.26 2.25
C THR A 216 -11.33 -6.70 1.75
N ASP A 217 -10.10 -7.23 1.75
CA ASP A 217 -9.83 -8.61 1.34
C ASP A 217 -10.50 -9.61 2.32
N LEU A 218 -10.48 -9.32 3.62
CA LEU A 218 -11.20 -10.10 4.63
C LEU A 218 -12.71 -10.05 4.42
N GLN A 219 -13.29 -8.87 4.23
CA GLN A 219 -14.73 -8.71 3.92
C GLN A 219 -15.13 -9.51 2.68
N ARG A 220 -14.31 -9.43 1.63
CA ARG A 220 -14.53 -10.15 0.36
C ARG A 220 -14.24 -11.65 0.44
N SER A 221 -13.81 -12.20 1.57
CA SER A 221 -13.77 -13.66 1.74
C SER A 221 -15.17 -14.28 1.89
N THR A 222 -16.19 -13.48 2.25
CA THR A 222 -17.56 -13.94 2.56
C THR A 222 -18.56 -13.66 1.45
N ALA A 223 -19.50 -14.58 1.17
CA ALA A 223 -20.51 -14.44 0.11
C ALA A 223 -21.20 -13.06 0.12
N TYR A 224 -21.61 -12.62 1.30
CA TYR A 224 -22.38 -11.40 1.53
C TYR A 224 -21.55 -10.12 1.35
N GLY A 225 -20.27 -10.12 1.74
CA GLY A 225 -19.39 -8.96 1.62
C GLY A 225 -18.91 -8.64 0.19
N ASP A 226 -19.28 -9.43 -0.83
CA ASP A 226 -18.79 -9.25 -2.23
C ASP A 226 -19.63 -8.27 -3.06
N MET A 227 -19.78 -7.05 -2.59
CA MET A 227 -20.56 -6.07 -3.33
C MET A 227 -19.85 -5.68 -4.63
N ASN A 228 -20.60 -5.54 -5.74
CA ASN A 228 -20.01 -5.28 -7.05
C ASN A 228 -19.27 -3.94 -7.08
N CYS A 229 -19.78 -2.94 -6.37
CA CYS A 229 -19.12 -1.65 -6.23
C CYS A 229 -17.75 -1.78 -5.53
N GLN A 230 -17.65 -2.61 -4.49
CA GLN A 230 -16.42 -2.85 -3.75
C GLN A 230 -15.38 -3.59 -4.61
N LYS A 231 -15.83 -4.51 -5.48
CA LYS A 231 -14.97 -5.15 -6.48
C LYS A 231 -14.34 -4.14 -7.43
N LEU A 232 -15.15 -3.27 -8.02
CA LEU A 232 -14.66 -2.24 -8.95
C LEU A 232 -13.72 -1.28 -8.24
N PHE A 233 -14.12 -0.76 -7.08
CA PHE A 233 -13.32 0.18 -6.34
C PHE A 233 -11.99 -0.44 -5.89
N GLY A 234 -12.02 -1.66 -5.35
CA GLY A 234 -10.81 -2.41 -4.98
C GLY A 234 -9.89 -2.67 -6.18
N PHE A 235 -10.45 -3.04 -7.34
CA PHE A 235 -9.67 -3.21 -8.56
C PHE A 235 -9.02 -1.90 -9.03
N CYS A 236 -9.79 -0.81 -9.15
CA CYS A 236 -9.28 0.49 -9.60
C CYS A 236 -8.22 1.06 -8.65
N SER A 237 -8.47 1.01 -7.34
CA SER A 237 -7.53 1.48 -6.33
C SER A 237 -6.24 0.64 -6.32
N SER A 238 -6.34 -0.68 -6.53
CA SER A 238 -5.15 -1.56 -6.61
C SER A 238 -4.30 -1.25 -7.85
N VAL A 239 -4.92 -1.09 -9.02
CA VAL A 239 -4.20 -0.75 -10.26
C VAL A 239 -3.54 0.62 -10.15
N PHE A 240 -4.29 1.62 -9.67
CA PHE A 240 -3.77 2.97 -9.48
C PHE A 240 -2.67 3.03 -8.41
N GLY A 241 -2.83 2.31 -7.29
CA GLY A 241 -1.83 2.18 -6.23
C GLY A 241 -0.54 1.53 -6.74
N CYS A 242 -0.64 0.45 -7.49
CA CYS A 242 0.51 -0.21 -8.11
C CYS A 242 1.24 0.72 -9.10
N TRP A 243 0.49 1.37 -9.99
CA TRP A 243 1.06 2.30 -10.96
C TRP A 243 1.77 3.49 -10.31
N SER A 244 1.12 4.11 -9.31
CA SER A 244 1.68 5.26 -8.60
C SER A 244 2.91 4.87 -7.78
N GLY A 245 2.89 3.73 -7.10
CA GLY A 245 4.04 3.19 -6.36
C GLY A 245 5.23 2.89 -7.26
N LEU A 246 4.99 2.23 -8.40
CA LEU A 246 6.04 1.96 -9.38
C LEU A 246 6.63 3.26 -9.96
N SER A 247 5.77 4.24 -10.27
CA SER A 247 6.21 5.54 -10.76
C SER A 247 7.08 6.28 -9.74
N ALA A 248 6.69 6.27 -8.46
CA ALA A 248 7.48 6.87 -7.38
C ALA A 248 8.83 6.16 -7.20
N LEU A 249 8.87 4.84 -7.28
CA LEU A 249 10.11 4.06 -7.17
C LEU A 249 11.05 4.34 -8.35
N ILE A 250 10.53 4.44 -9.58
CA ILE A 250 11.31 4.80 -10.77
C ILE A 250 11.86 6.22 -10.65
N ALA A 251 11.04 7.17 -10.20
CA ALA A 251 11.47 8.55 -9.98
C ALA A 251 12.60 8.62 -8.94
N PHE A 252 12.44 7.93 -7.81
CA PHE A 252 13.47 7.84 -6.78
C PHE A 252 14.76 7.19 -7.31
N GLY A 253 14.64 6.08 -8.05
CA GLY A 253 15.79 5.38 -8.64
C GLY A 253 16.54 6.23 -9.67
N ASN A 254 15.86 7.05 -10.46
CA ASN A 254 16.55 7.95 -11.37
C ASN A 254 17.25 9.08 -10.60
N SER A 255 16.53 9.80 -9.73
CA SER A 255 17.08 10.98 -9.04
C SER A 255 18.12 10.69 -7.96
N CYS A 256 17.99 9.58 -7.22
CA CYS A 256 18.82 9.29 -6.05
C CYS A 256 19.80 8.12 -6.26
N TRP A 257 19.62 7.28 -7.29
CA TRP A 257 20.54 6.17 -7.56
C TRP A 257 21.37 6.37 -8.82
N LYS A 258 20.74 6.72 -9.96
CA LYS A 258 21.47 6.90 -11.23
C LYS A 258 22.20 8.23 -11.31
N ASP A 259 21.56 9.30 -10.87
CA ASP A 259 22.11 10.66 -11.00
C ASP A 259 23.08 11.00 -9.86
N LEU A 260 23.12 10.19 -8.79
CA LEU A 260 24.17 10.35 -7.79
C LEU A 260 25.51 9.95 -8.44
N PRO A 261 26.52 10.85 -8.41
CA PRO A 261 27.80 10.56 -9.02
C PRO A 261 28.43 9.35 -8.31
N ASN A 262 28.38 8.18 -8.97
CA ASN A 262 29.07 6.96 -8.53
C ASN A 262 30.61 7.12 -8.51
N HIS A 263 31.11 8.28 -8.93
CA HIS A 263 32.49 8.70 -8.90
C HIS A 263 32.53 10.17 -8.46
N LEU A 264 32.42 10.43 -7.16
CA LEU A 264 32.82 11.74 -6.63
C LEU A 264 34.35 11.82 -6.77
N ILE A 265 34.81 12.38 -7.89
CA ILE A 265 36.21 12.76 -8.06
C ILE A 265 36.37 14.06 -7.28
N PHE A 266 36.91 13.96 -6.07
CA PHE A 266 37.33 15.13 -5.32
C PHE A 266 38.60 15.67 -5.98
N GLU A 267 38.44 16.61 -6.91
CA GLU A 267 39.56 17.45 -7.34
C GLU A 267 39.93 18.35 -6.16
N GLY A 268 40.89 17.87 -5.36
CA GLY A 268 41.49 18.66 -4.28
C GLY A 268 42.19 19.88 -4.89
N THR A 269 41.54 21.03 -4.82
CA THR A 269 42.22 22.32 -4.98
C THR A 269 42.92 22.61 -3.65
N THR A 270 44.21 22.24 -3.59
CA THR A 270 45.15 22.63 -2.53
C THR A 270 45.38 24.13 -2.51
#